data_AF-A0A1M2V238-F1
#
_entry.id   AF-A0A1M2V238-F1
#
_cell.length_a   1.000
_cell.length_b   1.000
_cell.length_c   1.000
_cell.angle_alpha   90.00
_cell.angle_beta   90.00
_cell.angle_gamma   90.00
#
_symmetry.space_group_name_H-M   'P 1'
#
loop_
_entity.id
_entity.type
_entity.pdbx_description
1 polymer ?
#
loop_
_entity_poly.entity_id
_entity_poly.type
_entity_poly.pdbx_seq_one_letter_code
_entity_poly.pdbx_strand_id
1 'polypeptide(L)'
;MLTAHILALSVLGSALALPKFGSRQDFSDEDLFNSCPGGPGSSKFEKADRCTLDGPVDIPDVRHFVALGQPQLNCGGGTDPITVTLGGEKTVSTTTTVDASVGFDIDGLTIGGGASTENSESSTMSKQVSFQIPPKRQAVFVAGQNNKAQNGRVQVNFGDRQFGHFIWFTSTNVTRLTPIDGDVEFDVHVSDCGTDATDLSSYNKQ
;
A
#
# COMPACT_ATOMS: atom_id res chain seq x y z
N MET A 1 -84.89 -16.70 -32.11
CA MET A 1 -83.69 -17.12 -32.86
C MET A 1 -82.48 -16.52 -32.16
N LEU A 2 -81.60 -17.39 -31.67
CA LEU A 2 -80.36 -17.11 -30.95
C LEU A 2 -79.26 -16.70 -31.95
N THR A 3 -78.41 -15.74 -31.61
CA THR A 3 -77.04 -15.57 -32.18
C THR A 3 -76.30 -14.53 -31.32
N ALA A 4 -75.63 -14.97 -30.26
CA ALA A 4 -74.20 -15.33 -30.19
C ALA A 4 -73.26 -14.11 -30.18
N HIS A 5 -72.82 -13.76 -28.97
CA HIS A 5 -71.76 -12.79 -28.67
C HIS A 5 -70.38 -13.38 -28.98
N ILE A 6 -69.47 -12.59 -29.57
CA ILE A 6 -68.05 -12.93 -29.67
C ILE A 6 -67.28 -11.91 -28.84
N LEU A 7 -66.84 -12.32 -27.64
CA LEU A 7 -65.83 -11.63 -26.83
C LEU A 7 -64.44 -12.03 -27.36
N ALA A 8 -63.63 -11.06 -27.76
CA ALA A 8 -62.21 -11.26 -28.06
C ALA A 8 -61.39 -11.13 -26.76
N LEU A 9 -60.80 -12.24 -26.29
CA LEU A 9 -59.85 -12.26 -25.18
C LEU A 9 -58.44 -11.96 -25.72
N SER A 10 -57.89 -10.78 -25.42
CA SER A 10 -56.48 -10.47 -25.63
C SER A 10 -55.66 -11.00 -24.44
N VAL A 11 -54.90 -12.07 -24.66
CA VAL A 11 -53.93 -12.60 -23.68
C VAL A 11 -52.69 -11.71 -23.69
N LEU A 12 -52.53 -10.88 -22.66
CA LEU A 12 -51.29 -10.18 -22.36
C LEU A 12 -50.25 -11.22 -21.87
N GLY A 13 -49.38 -11.65 -22.78
CA GLY A 13 -48.19 -12.42 -22.44
C GLY A 13 -47.21 -11.56 -21.65
N SER A 14 -47.31 -11.63 -20.31
CA SER A 14 -46.31 -11.06 -19.42
C SER A 14 -45.05 -11.92 -19.51
N ALA A 15 -44.08 -11.49 -20.31
CA ALA A 15 -42.75 -12.06 -20.27
C ALA A 15 -42.13 -11.74 -18.90
N LEU A 16 -42.17 -12.71 -17.99
CA LEU A 16 -41.39 -12.70 -16.76
C LEU A 16 -39.91 -12.67 -17.14
N ALA A 17 -39.33 -11.47 -17.18
CA ALA A 17 -37.89 -11.31 -17.16
C ALA A 17 -37.39 -11.81 -15.80
N LEU A 18 -36.97 -13.08 -15.76
CA LEU A 18 -36.23 -13.61 -14.63
C LEU A 18 -35.02 -12.70 -14.38
N PRO A 19 -34.79 -12.22 -13.15
CA PRO A 19 -33.56 -11.51 -12.85
C PRO A 19 -32.43 -12.49 -13.13
N LYS A 20 -31.60 -12.18 -14.12
CA LYS A 20 -30.29 -12.83 -14.27
C LYS A 20 -29.52 -12.47 -13.00
N PHE A 21 -29.53 -13.37 -12.03
CA PHE A 21 -28.50 -13.40 -11.00
C PHE A 21 -27.18 -13.37 -11.76
N GLY A 22 -26.45 -12.26 -11.63
CA GLY A 22 -25.16 -12.08 -12.26
C GLY A 22 -24.31 -13.31 -11.94
N SER A 23 -23.71 -13.90 -12.97
CA SER A 23 -22.66 -14.90 -12.80
C SER A 23 -21.69 -14.38 -11.74
N ARG A 24 -21.46 -15.17 -10.69
CA ARG A 24 -20.42 -14.90 -9.70
C ARG A 24 -19.14 -14.55 -10.46
N GLN A 25 -18.69 -13.32 -10.29
CA GLN A 25 -17.48 -12.83 -10.96
C GLN A 25 -16.29 -13.62 -10.41
N ASP A 26 -15.52 -14.20 -11.32
CA ASP A 26 -14.38 -15.09 -11.01
C ASP A 26 -13.06 -14.31 -11.06
N PHE A 27 -12.98 -13.27 -10.25
CA PHE A 27 -11.77 -12.48 -10.01
C PHE A 27 -11.73 -11.97 -8.56
N SER A 28 -10.53 -11.68 -8.06
CA SER A 28 -10.30 -11.17 -6.70
C SER A 28 -9.91 -9.68 -6.69
N ASP A 29 -9.80 -9.09 -5.50
CA ASP A 29 -9.20 -7.76 -5.36
C ASP A 29 -7.74 -7.76 -5.82
N GLU A 30 -7.01 -8.87 -5.64
CA GLU A 30 -5.64 -9.03 -6.14
C GLU A 30 -5.58 -8.89 -7.67
N ASP A 31 -6.55 -9.44 -8.40
CA ASP A 31 -6.65 -9.24 -9.85
C ASP A 31 -6.86 -7.77 -10.22
N LEU A 32 -7.65 -7.03 -9.43
CA LEU A 32 -7.84 -5.59 -9.61
C LEU A 32 -6.56 -4.80 -9.29
N PHE A 33 -5.89 -5.10 -8.18
CA PHE A 33 -4.62 -4.47 -7.81
C PHE A 33 -3.52 -4.74 -8.85
N ASN A 34 -3.42 -5.97 -9.32
CA ASN A 34 -2.42 -6.36 -10.32
C ASN A 34 -2.67 -5.72 -11.68
N SER A 35 -3.92 -5.35 -11.99
CA SER A 35 -4.27 -4.63 -13.23
C SER A 35 -3.80 -3.18 -13.24
N CYS A 36 -3.56 -2.58 -12.07
CA CYS A 36 -3.19 -1.18 -11.97
C CYS A 36 -1.80 -0.86 -12.57
N PRO A 37 -1.57 0.40 -12.99
CA PRO A 37 -0.25 0.84 -13.41
C PRO A 37 0.83 0.55 -12.36
N GLY A 38 1.94 -0.04 -12.82
CA GLY A 38 3.06 -0.47 -11.97
C GLY A 38 2.88 -1.85 -11.31
N GLY A 39 1.67 -2.42 -11.33
CA GLY A 39 1.41 -3.79 -10.89
C GLY A 39 1.98 -4.87 -11.83
N PRO A 40 2.06 -6.13 -11.38
CA PRO A 40 2.62 -7.24 -12.15
C PRO A 40 1.76 -7.68 -13.35
N GLY A 41 0.54 -7.16 -13.48
CA GLY A 41 -0.46 -7.57 -14.47
C GLY A 41 -1.38 -8.68 -13.95
N SER A 42 -2.65 -8.66 -14.37
CA SER A 42 -3.63 -9.69 -14.04
C SER A 42 -3.86 -10.63 -15.22
N SER A 43 -4.21 -11.88 -14.93
CA SER A 43 -4.69 -12.84 -15.93
C SER A 43 -6.19 -12.69 -16.24
N LYS A 44 -6.92 -11.93 -15.41
CA LYS A 44 -8.37 -11.72 -15.49
C LYS A 44 -8.76 -10.37 -16.06
N PHE A 45 -7.94 -9.35 -15.81
CA PHE A 45 -8.12 -8.00 -16.32
C PHE A 45 -6.97 -7.60 -17.24
N GLU A 46 -7.29 -6.78 -18.23
CA GLU A 46 -6.27 -6.01 -18.95
C GLU A 46 -5.57 -5.01 -18.02
N LYS A 47 -4.54 -4.32 -18.51
CA LYS A 47 -3.92 -3.24 -17.75
C LYS A 47 -4.90 -2.06 -17.66
N ALA A 48 -5.16 -1.61 -16.44
CA ALA A 48 -5.96 -0.42 -16.18
C ALA A 48 -5.22 0.83 -16.63
N ASP A 49 -5.97 1.82 -17.11
CA ASP A 49 -5.42 3.13 -17.46
C ASP A 49 -4.97 3.88 -16.21
N ARG A 50 -5.76 3.76 -15.13
CA ARG A 50 -5.51 4.45 -13.88
C ARG A 50 -6.13 3.76 -12.67
N CYS A 51 -5.42 3.87 -11.55
CA CYS A 51 -5.94 3.52 -10.23
C CYS A 51 -5.88 4.71 -9.30
N THR A 52 -6.96 4.95 -8.55
CA THR A 52 -7.10 6.08 -7.63
C THR A 52 -7.70 5.61 -6.31
N LEU A 53 -7.45 6.33 -5.22
CA LEU A 53 -8.10 6.07 -3.94
C LEU A 53 -9.49 6.71 -3.95
N ASP A 54 -10.54 5.92 -3.80
CA ASP A 54 -11.93 6.36 -3.67
C ASP A 54 -12.26 6.68 -2.21
N GLY A 55 -12.88 7.84 -1.99
CA GLY A 55 -13.22 8.35 -0.67
C GLY A 55 -12.05 8.37 0.33
N PRO A 56 -10.89 8.96 -0.02
CA PRO A 56 -9.73 8.95 0.86
C PRO A 56 -10.05 9.68 2.17
N VAL A 57 -9.79 9.01 3.29
CA VAL A 57 -9.92 9.58 4.64
C VAL A 57 -8.52 9.70 5.22
N ASP A 58 -8.15 10.92 5.60
CA ASP A 58 -6.89 11.17 6.31
C ASP A 58 -6.91 10.44 7.66
N ILE A 59 -5.86 9.67 7.91
CA ILE A 59 -5.57 9.04 9.19
C ILE A 59 -4.27 9.63 9.74
N PRO A 60 -3.92 9.39 11.02
CA PRO A 60 -2.66 9.88 11.57
C PRO A 60 -1.47 9.49 10.69
N ASP A 61 -0.54 10.42 10.52
CA ASP A 61 0.69 10.19 9.77
C ASP A 61 1.46 9.01 10.36
N VAL A 62 2.07 8.20 9.50
CA VAL A 62 2.80 6.99 9.91
C VAL A 62 4.28 7.15 9.59
N ARG A 63 5.13 6.87 10.58
CA ARG A 63 6.59 6.90 10.44
C ARG A 63 7.15 5.50 10.30
N HIS A 64 7.84 5.26 9.18
CA HIS A 64 8.51 3.99 8.94
C HIS A 64 10.02 4.15 9.08
N PHE A 65 10.58 3.49 10.08
CA PHE A 65 12.00 3.39 10.33
C PHE A 65 12.63 2.23 9.56
N VAL A 66 13.80 2.51 8.99
CA VAL A 66 14.68 1.52 8.37
C VAL A 66 16.07 1.61 9.00
N ALA A 67 16.74 0.47 9.13
CA ALA A 67 18.12 0.41 9.57
C ALA A 67 19.04 0.96 8.48
N LEU A 68 20.00 1.78 8.90
CA LEU A 68 21.04 2.36 8.07
C LEU A 68 22.38 1.69 8.42
N GLY A 69 22.87 0.87 7.49
CA GLY A 69 24.15 0.18 7.62
C GLY A 69 24.11 -1.03 8.56
N GLN A 70 25.29 -1.46 8.98
CA GLN A 70 25.47 -2.66 9.79
C GLN A 70 25.47 -2.34 11.29
N PRO A 71 24.83 -3.17 12.13
CA PRO A 71 24.86 -3.01 13.58
C PRO A 71 26.28 -3.08 14.14
N GLN A 72 26.55 -2.26 15.15
CA GLN A 72 27.78 -2.30 15.93
C GLN A 72 27.52 -3.04 17.25
N LEU A 73 28.47 -3.87 17.67
CA LEU A 73 28.26 -4.88 18.72
C LEU A 73 29.16 -4.62 19.94
N ASN A 74 28.57 -4.61 21.14
CA ASN A 74 29.30 -4.71 22.41
C ASN A 74 28.97 -6.03 23.12
N CYS A 75 29.10 -7.14 22.39
CA CYS A 75 28.64 -8.46 22.82
C CYS A 75 29.75 -9.37 23.38
N GLY A 76 31.00 -8.90 23.41
CA GLY A 76 32.19 -9.71 23.74
C GLY A 76 32.38 -10.05 25.22
N GLY A 77 31.38 -9.84 26.09
CA GLY A 77 31.46 -10.15 27.52
C GLY A 77 32.22 -9.15 28.39
N GLY A 78 32.67 -8.03 27.83
CA GLY A 78 33.24 -6.90 28.59
C GLY A 78 32.21 -6.21 29.49
N THR A 79 32.69 -5.36 30.40
CA THR A 79 31.85 -4.57 31.32
C THR A 79 31.78 -3.09 30.98
N ASP A 80 32.57 -2.65 30.00
CA ASP A 80 32.69 -1.24 29.65
C ASP A 80 31.91 -0.92 28.36
N PRO A 81 31.31 0.27 28.27
CA PRO A 81 30.74 0.76 27.03
C PRO A 81 31.84 0.94 25.95
N ILE A 82 31.50 0.67 24.70
CA ILE A 82 32.36 1.00 23.56
C ILE A 82 31.81 2.23 22.85
N THR A 83 32.68 3.13 22.43
CA THR A 83 32.29 4.27 21.59
C THR A 83 32.42 3.88 20.13
N VAL A 84 31.35 4.04 19.37
CA VAL A 84 31.31 3.78 17.93
C VAL A 84 30.84 5.01 17.19
N THR A 85 31.16 5.08 15.90
CA THR A 85 30.54 6.05 15.00
C THR A 85 29.49 5.30 14.19
N LEU A 86 28.25 5.73 14.32
CA LEU A 86 27.10 5.23 13.58
C LEU A 86 26.71 6.27 12.55
N GLY A 87 26.28 5.85 11.37
CA GLY A 87 25.89 6.78 10.33
C GLY A 87 25.33 6.09 9.11
N GLY A 88 24.71 6.89 8.25
CA GLY A 88 24.18 6.42 6.98
C GLY A 88 23.36 7.50 6.28
N GLU A 89 22.85 7.12 5.13
CA GLU A 89 22.10 8.01 4.25
C GLU A 89 20.72 7.43 3.96
N LYS A 90 19.72 8.29 3.92
CA LYS A 90 18.36 7.94 3.50
C LYS A 90 17.98 8.84 2.33
N THR A 91 17.67 8.23 1.20
CA THR A 91 17.03 8.90 0.07
C THR A 91 15.53 8.73 0.21
N VAL A 92 14.83 9.85 0.22
CA VAL A 92 13.38 9.93 0.17
C VAL A 92 13.00 10.15 -1.28
N SER A 93 12.27 9.22 -1.88
CA SER A 93 11.62 9.42 -3.16
C SER A 93 10.12 9.57 -2.89
N THR A 94 9.45 10.52 -3.53
CA THR A 94 7.99 10.71 -3.47
C THR A 94 7.24 9.59 -4.20
N THR A 95 7.49 8.34 -3.83
CA THR A 95 6.71 7.20 -4.32
C THR A 95 5.63 6.91 -3.30
N THR A 96 4.39 6.98 -3.75
CA THR A 96 3.23 6.56 -2.96
C THR A 96 3.25 5.04 -2.80
N THR A 97 3.21 4.53 -1.57
CA THR A 97 3.05 3.09 -1.31
C THR A 97 1.63 2.78 -0.86
N VAL A 98 1.22 1.52 -1.07
CA VAL A 98 -0.11 1.03 -0.76
C VAL A 98 0.02 -0.18 0.15
N ASP A 99 -0.44 -0.03 1.40
CA ASP A 99 -0.55 -1.14 2.34
C ASP A 99 -1.98 -1.69 2.28
N ALA A 100 -2.13 -2.90 1.76
CA ALA A 100 -3.38 -3.62 1.79
C ALA A 100 -3.34 -4.59 2.98
N SER A 101 -4.17 -4.36 4.01
CA SER A 101 -4.22 -5.15 5.26
C SER A 101 -4.70 -6.61 5.10
N VAL A 102 -4.65 -7.15 3.88
CA VAL A 102 -5.11 -8.47 3.44
C VAL A 102 -3.96 -9.44 3.15
N GLY A 103 -2.73 -9.09 3.53
CA GLY A 103 -1.60 -10.03 3.55
C GLY A 103 -0.87 -10.19 2.21
N PHE A 104 -0.92 -9.18 1.34
CA PHE A 104 -0.08 -9.07 0.16
C PHE A 104 0.51 -7.66 0.08
N ASP A 105 1.83 -7.57 -0.02
CA ASP A 105 2.54 -6.32 -0.30
C ASP A 105 2.38 -5.99 -1.79
N ILE A 106 1.77 -4.86 -2.12
CA ILE A 106 1.66 -4.39 -3.50
C ILE A 106 2.79 -3.42 -3.78
N ASP A 107 4.01 -3.95 -3.92
CA ASP A 107 5.16 -3.14 -4.29
C ASP A 107 5.01 -2.65 -5.74
N GLY A 108 5.30 -1.37 -6.00
CA GLY A 108 5.20 -0.75 -7.32
C GLY A 108 3.81 -0.28 -7.78
N LEU A 109 2.76 -0.45 -6.98
CA LEU A 109 1.42 0.03 -7.34
C LEU A 109 1.33 1.57 -7.35
N THR A 110 1.03 2.15 -8.51
CA THR A 110 0.83 3.60 -8.63
C THR A 110 -0.64 3.97 -8.43
N ILE A 111 -0.99 4.51 -7.25
CA ILE A 111 -2.30 5.14 -6.99
C ILE A 111 -2.22 6.63 -7.27
N GLY A 112 -2.73 7.06 -8.43
CA GLY A 112 -2.67 8.46 -8.90
C GLY A 112 -2.36 8.63 -10.38
N GLY A 113 -2.26 7.55 -11.16
CA GLY A 113 -1.82 7.62 -12.56
C GLY A 113 -2.83 8.30 -13.48
N GLY A 114 -2.46 9.42 -14.08
CA GLY A 114 -3.16 9.97 -15.23
C GLY A 114 -2.21 10.88 -15.96
N ALA A 115 -1.30 10.31 -16.78
CA ALA A 115 -0.26 11.01 -17.53
C ALA A 115 0.29 12.27 -16.81
N SER A 116 0.61 12.13 -15.52
CA SER A 116 1.31 13.13 -14.75
C SER A 116 2.78 12.79 -14.85
N THR A 117 3.56 13.69 -15.42
CA THR A 117 5.02 13.66 -15.30
C THR A 117 5.32 13.87 -13.81
N GLU A 118 5.37 12.78 -13.05
CA GLU A 118 5.81 12.81 -11.67
C GLU A 118 7.30 13.15 -11.71
N ASN A 119 7.62 14.42 -11.50
CA ASN A 119 8.97 14.80 -11.12
C ASN A 119 9.22 14.11 -9.77
N SER A 120 9.95 13.00 -9.79
CA SER A 120 10.47 12.38 -8.59
C SER A 120 11.56 13.29 -8.04
N GLU A 121 11.17 14.21 -7.18
CA GLU A 121 12.13 14.92 -6.34
C GLU A 121 12.61 13.91 -5.30
N SER A 122 13.90 13.60 -5.35
CA SER A 122 14.55 12.77 -4.36
C SER A 122 15.46 13.62 -3.48
N SER A 123 15.28 13.50 -2.18
CA SER A 123 16.07 14.20 -1.17
C SER A 123 16.92 13.17 -0.43
N THR A 124 18.24 13.24 -0.57
CA THR A 124 19.18 12.42 0.21
C THR A 124 19.62 13.17 1.44
N MET A 125 19.39 12.58 2.61
CA MET A 125 19.86 13.09 3.89
C MET A 125 20.90 12.14 4.48
N SER A 126 22.02 12.70 4.95
CA SER A 126 23.14 11.96 5.52
C SER A 126 23.42 12.47 6.93
N LYS A 127 23.58 11.56 7.89
CA LYS A 127 23.92 11.91 9.28
C LYS A 127 24.85 10.87 9.88
N GLN A 128 25.72 11.34 10.78
CA GLN A 128 26.60 10.49 11.58
C GLN A 128 26.54 10.95 13.05
N VAL A 129 26.67 10.01 13.97
CA VAL A 129 26.65 10.24 15.41
C VAL A 129 27.68 9.34 16.10
N SER A 130 28.36 9.89 17.10
CA SER A 130 29.15 9.08 18.01
C SER A 130 28.25 8.58 19.14
N PHE A 131 28.22 7.27 19.36
CA PHE A 131 27.33 6.64 20.33
C PHE A 131 28.09 5.65 21.21
N GLN A 132 27.75 5.61 22.50
CA GLN A 132 28.29 4.64 23.44
C GLN A 132 27.36 3.45 23.58
N ILE A 133 27.81 2.28 23.10
CA ILE A 133 27.04 1.04 23.20
C ILE A 133 27.31 0.41 24.57
N PRO A 134 26.30 0.26 25.44
CA PRO A 134 26.49 -0.41 26.72
C PRO A 134 26.93 -1.87 26.55
N PRO A 135 27.54 -2.46 27.58
CA PRO A 135 27.87 -3.89 27.58
C PRO A 135 26.65 -4.76 27.31
N LYS A 136 26.85 -5.85 26.55
CA LYS A 136 25.80 -6.82 26.17
C LYS A 136 24.68 -6.23 25.33
N ARG A 137 24.92 -5.07 24.72
CA ARG A 137 24.01 -4.42 23.76
C ARG A 137 24.67 -4.31 22.39
N GLN A 138 23.83 -4.08 21.41
CA GLN A 138 24.19 -3.74 20.05
C GLN A 138 23.37 -2.54 19.60
N ALA A 139 23.89 -1.76 18.66
CA ALA A 139 23.24 -0.56 18.18
C ALA A 139 23.32 -0.47 16.66
N VAL A 140 22.26 0.01 16.03
CA VAL A 140 22.22 0.34 14.61
C VAL A 140 21.69 1.74 14.41
N PHE A 141 22.18 2.44 13.40
CA PHE A 141 21.63 3.73 13.02
C PHE A 141 20.32 3.50 12.28
N VAL A 142 19.31 4.33 12.53
CA VAL A 142 18.01 4.20 11.85
C VAL A 142 17.57 5.54 11.27
N ALA A 143 16.81 5.49 10.19
CA ALA A 143 16.12 6.64 9.64
C ALA A 143 14.63 6.36 9.48
N GLY A 144 13.80 7.25 10.04
CA GLY A 144 12.35 7.24 9.95
C GLY A 144 11.87 8.24 8.91
N GLN A 145 11.14 7.76 7.90
CA GLN A 145 10.41 8.61 6.96
C GLN A 145 8.98 8.79 7.45
N ASN A 146 8.52 10.03 7.60
CA ASN A 146 7.12 10.31 7.91
C ASN A 146 6.26 10.31 6.64
N ASN A 147 5.04 9.79 6.72
CA ASN A 147 4.14 9.69 5.58
C ASN A 147 2.76 10.20 5.94
N LYS A 148 2.18 11.00 5.04
CA LYS A 148 0.73 11.23 5.04
C LYS A 148 0.04 9.91 4.74
N ALA A 149 -0.84 9.49 5.63
CA ALA A 149 -1.55 8.23 5.54
C ALA A 149 -3.03 8.49 5.26
N GLN A 150 -3.56 7.80 4.25
CA GLN A 150 -4.95 7.94 3.82
C GLN A 150 -5.59 6.58 3.55
N ASN A 151 -6.73 6.32 4.15
CA ASN A 151 -7.47 5.08 3.93
C ASN A 151 -8.55 5.25 2.88
N GLY A 152 -8.73 4.23 2.03
CA GLY A 152 -9.83 4.18 1.08
C GLY A 152 -9.82 2.90 0.27
N ARG A 153 -10.75 2.76 -0.67
CA ARG A 153 -10.77 1.63 -1.61
C ARG A 153 -10.07 2.05 -2.89
N VAL A 154 -9.51 1.09 -3.62
CA VAL A 154 -8.93 1.40 -4.92
C VAL A 154 -10.02 1.36 -5.99
N GLN A 155 -10.19 2.49 -6.65
CA GLN A 155 -10.95 2.61 -7.88
C GLN A 155 -10.02 2.33 -9.07
N VAL A 156 -10.31 1.28 -9.80
CA VAL A 156 -9.61 0.86 -11.02
C VAL A 156 -10.41 1.32 -12.23
N ASN A 157 -9.79 2.06 -13.14
CA ASN A 157 -10.45 2.57 -14.35
C ASN A 157 -9.76 1.99 -15.59
N PHE A 158 -10.56 1.44 -16.50
CA PHE A 158 -10.12 0.83 -17.74
C PHE A 158 -10.57 1.68 -18.93
N GLY A 159 -9.79 1.66 -20.02
CA GLY A 159 -10.13 2.35 -21.27
C GLY A 159 -11.29 1.69 -22.01
N ASP A 160 -11.51 0.41 -21.75
CA ASP A 160 -12.58 -0.40 -22.30
C ASP A 160 -13.36 -1.14 -21.20
N ARG A 161 -14.42 -1.88 -21.58
CA ARG A 161 -15.30 -2.54 -20.60
C ARG A 161 -14.71 -3.88 -20.18
N GLN A 162 -14.20 -3.95 -18.96
CA GLN A 162 -13.81 -5.19 -18.31
C GLN A 162 -15.02 -5.77 -17.55
N PHE A 163 -15.44 -6.98 -17.91
CA PHE A 163 -16.64 -7.64 -17.36
C PHE A 163 -17.91 -6.76 -17.35
N GLY A 164 -18.05 -5.88 -18.35
CA GLY A 164 -19.22 -5.01 -18.53
C GLY A 164 -19.11 -3.63 -17.87
N HIS A 165 -18.05 -3.35 -17.10
CA HIS A 165 -17.83 -2.09 -16.39
C HIS A 165 -16.52 -1.42 -16.81
N PHE A 166 -16.50 -0.10 -16.85
CA PHE A 166 -15.27 0.69 -17.04
C PHE A 166 -14.54 0.96 -15.72
N ILE A 167 -15.27 0.90 -14.61
CA ILE A 167 -14.78 1.26 -13.29
C ILE A 167 -15.11 0.12 -12.33
N TRP A 168 -14.09 -0.32 -11.60
CA TRP A 168 -14.18 -1.31 -10.54
C TRP A 168 -13.67 -0.71 -9.24
N PHE A 169 -14.22 -1.19 -8.13
CA PHE A 169 -13.75 -0.83 -6.79
C PHE A 169 -13.33 -2.10 -6.09
N THR A 170 -12.16 -2.08 -5.46
CA THR A 170 -11.76 -3.16 -4.56
C THR A 170 -12.71 -3.23 -3.38
N SER A 171 -12.96 -4.44 -2.89
CA SER A 171 -13.72 -4.63 -1.66
C SER A 171 -12.90 -4.28 -0.41
N THR A 172 -11.58 -4.39 -0.53
CA THR A 172 -10.62 -4.13 0.54
C THR A 172 -10.22 -2.66 0.59
N ASN A 173 -10.19 -2.11 1.80
CA ASN A 173 -9.54 -0.83 2.08
C ASN A 173 -8.03 -1.00 2.10
N VAL A 174 -7.35 0.02 1.61
CA VAL A 174 -5.89 0.15 1.63
C VAL A 174 -5.50 1.46 2.27
N THR A 175 -4.30 1.49 2.83
CA THR A 175 -3.65 2.71 3.31
C THR A 175 -2.68 3.19 2.26
N ARG A 176 -2.93 4.39 1.73
CA ARG A 176 -1.98 5.10 0.89
C ARG A 176 -1.02 5.89 1.76
N LEU A 177 0.28 5.65 1.61
CA LEU A 177 1.33 6.40 2.29
C LEU A 177 2.03 7.31 1.28
N THR A 178 2.06 8.60 1.56
CA THR A 178 2.76 9.60 0.74
C THR A 178 3.85 10.24 1.59
N PRO A 179 5.14 10.12 1.21
CA PRO A 179 6.23 10.74 1.96
C PRO A 179 6.03 12.24 2.16
N ILE A 180 6.21 12.71 3.38
CA ILE A 180 6.30 14.14 3.68
C ILE A 180 7.74 14.55 3.39
N ASP A 181 7.91 15.38 2.36
CA ASP A 181 9.24 15.85 1.98
C ASP A 181 9.91 16.62 3.13
N GLY A 182 11.20 16.38 3.32
CA GLY A 182 11.97 16.97 4.41
C GLY A 182 11.77 16.36 5.80
N ASP A 183 10.77 15.49 6.01
CA ASP A 183 10.46 14.92 7.34
C ASP A 183 11.09 13.54 7.56
N VAL A 184 12.42 13.56 7.71
CA VAL A 184 13.23 12.40 8.09
C VAL A 184 13.80 12.59 9.49
N GLU A 185 13.62 11.60 10.34
CA GLU A 185 14.27 11.52 11.65
C GLU A 185 15.36 10.46 11.65
N PHE A 186 16.45 10.78 12.33
CA PHE A 186 17.57 9.88 12.51
C PHE A 186 17.72 9.57 13.99
N ASP A 187 17.84 8.28 14.30
CA ASP A 187 18.00 7.82 15.68
C ASP A 187 18.96 6.61 15.74
N VAL A 188 19.25 6.15 16.96
CA VAL A 188 20.02 4.95 17.24
C VAL A 188 19.12 3.92 17.90
N HIS A 189 18.85 2.82 17.19
CA HIS A 189 18.15 1.68 17.76
C HIS A 189 19.12 0.80 18.52
N VAL A 190 18.83 0.53 19.80
CA VAL A 190 19.67 -0.29 20.68
C VAL A 190 18.91 -1.54 21.10
N SER A 191 19.46 -2.71 20.82
CA SER A 191 18.88 -4.01 21.20
C SER A 191 19.84 -4.86 22.01
N ASP A 192 19.33 -5.96 22.57
CA ASP A 192 20.14 -6.94 23.29
C ASP A 192 20.98 -7.76 22.32
N CYS A 193 22.19 -8.13 22.72
CA CYS A 193 23.02 -9.04 21.95
C CYS A 193 22.32 -10.38 21.70
N GLY A 194 22.43 -10.89 20.47
CA GLY A 194 21.76 -12.13 20.05
C GLY A 194 20.33 -11.94 19.54
N THR A 195 19.81 -10.71 19.53
CA THR A 195 18.59 -10.34 18.79
C THR A 195 18.96 -9.83 17.40
N ASP A 196 17.98 -9.71 16.51
CA ASP A 196 18.17 -8.97 15.26
C ASP A 196 18.12 -7.46 15.55
N ALA A 197 19.26 -6.77 15.42
CA ALA A 197 19.32 -5.32 15.62
C ALA A 197 18.60 -4.52 14.53
N THR A 198 18.25 -5.16 13.40
CA THR A 198 17.51 -4.55 12.30
C THR A 198 16.01 -4.84 12.39
N ASP A 199 15.55 -5.60 13.38
CA ASP A 199 14.13 -5.76 13.67
C ASP A 199 13.55 -4.49 14.30
N LEU A 200 13.00 -3.64 13.44
CA LEU A 200 12.35 -2.39 13.82
C LEU A 200 10.83 -2.54 13.95
N SER A 201 10.31 -3.77 14.03
CA SER A 201 8.86 -4.00 14.11
C SER A 201 8.22 -3.34 15.33
N SER A 202 8.93 -3.23 16.46
CA SER A 202 8.47 -2.49 17.64
C SER A 202 8.49 -0.97 17.47
N TYR A 203 9.41 -0.46 16.65
CA TYR A 203 9.53 0.96 16.28
C TYR A 203 8.43 1.38 15.30
N ASN A 204 8.03 0.47 14.39
CA ASN A 204 7.09 0.72 13.31
C ASN A 204 5.64 0.32 13.63
N LYS A 205 5.34 -0.04 14.89
CA LYS A 205 3.99 -0.41 15.36
C LYS A 205 3.17 0.76 15.90
N GLN A 206 3.69 1.98 15.80
CA GLN A 206 3.06 3.21 16.31
C GLN A 206 2.26 3.92 15.24
#